data_AF-A0A353B1B0-F1
#
_entry.id   AF-A0A353B1B0-F1
#
_cell.length_a   1.000
_cell.length_b   1.000
_cell.length_c   1.000
_cell.angle_alpha   90.00
_cell.angle_beta   90.00
_cell.angle_gamma   90.00
#
_symmetry.space_group_name_H-M   'P 1'
#
loop_
_entity.id
_entity.type
_entity.pdbx_description
1 polymer ?
#
loop_
_entity_poly.entity_id
_entity_poly.type
_entity_poly.pdbx_seq_one_letter_code
_entity_poly.pdbx_strand_id
1 'polypeptide(L)'
;MNCFTRPIVIAVLALTECITPELSADDFDMPGAFNPIVPGYFADPTIKEFGDTYYLYTTTDGNGGGRAPSQVWVSKDFHNWTLVPMNWPLAGE
;
A
#
# COMPACT_ATOMS: atom_id res chain seq x y z
N MET A 1 61.16 5.10 18.52
CA MET A 1 61.25 6.57 18.38
C MET A 1 60.05 7.02 17.59
N ASN A 2 59.38 8.08 18.06
CA ASN A 2 58.10 8.55 17.51
C ASN A 2 58.31 9.30 16.19
N CYS A 3 57.34 9.28 15.28
CA CYS A 3 56.75 10.49 14.68
C CYS A 3 55.70 10.19 13.58
N PHE A 4 54.58 10.94 13.61
CA PHE A 4 53.76 11.37 12.45
C PHE A 4 53.03 10.28 11.62
N THR A 5 51.82 10.44 11.04
CA THR A 5 50.66 11.40 11.08
C THR A 5 49.55 10.78 10.18
N ARG A 6 48.22 10.95 10.32
CA ARG A 6 47.27 11.60 11.28
C ARG A 6 46.02 10.69 11.39
N PRO A 7 45.32 10.59 12.54
CA PRO A 7 44.12 9.73 12.71
C PRO A 7 42.82 10.31 12.10
N ILE A 8 42.90 11.33 11.24
CA ILE A 8 41.75 12.22 10.94
C ILE A 8 40.95 11.80 9.69
N VAL A 9 41.50 10.96 8.81
CA VAL A 9 40.88 10.65 7.50
C VAL A 9 39.71 9.65 7.60
N ILE A 10 39.63 8.85 8.66
CA ILE A 10 38.60 7.78 8.80
C ILE A 10 37.24 8.34 9.28
N ALA A 11 37.21 9.52 9.91
CA ALA A 11 36.01 10.05 10.58
C ALA A 11 34.94 10.67 9.64
N VAL A 12 35.22 10.84 8.34
CA VAL A 12 34.34 11.58 7.41
C VAL A 12 33.53 10.65 6.49
N LEU A 13 33.88 9.36 6.39
CA LEU A 13 33.22 8.40 5.48
C LEU A 13 32.07 7.61 6.14
N ALA A 14 31.59 8.04 7.31
CA ALA A 14 30.58 7.33 8.12
C ALA A 14 29.30 8.16 8.37
N LEU A 15 29.00 9.13 7.50
CA LEU A 15 27.83 10.02 7.64
C LEU A 15 26.86 9.96 6.44
N THR A 16 26.99 8.94 5.59
CA THR A 16 26.07 8.68 4.47
C THR A 16 25.45 7.28 4.57
N GLU A 17 25.20 6.83 5.80
CA GLU A 17 24.22 5.77 6.06
C GLU A 17 22.85 6.36 5.72
N CYS A 18 22.30 5.96 4.58
CA CYS A 18 20.94 6.29 4.20
C CYS A 18 20.02 5.67 5.26
N ILE A 19 19.38 6.50 6.08
CA ILE A 19 18.34 6.07 7.01
C ILE A 19 17.13 5.65 6.17
N THR A 20 17.15 4.43 5.68
CA THR A 20 15.95 3.74 5.23
C THR A 20 15.12 3.45 6.48
N PRO A 21 13.92 4.04 6.65
CA PRO A 21 13.04 3.64 7.74
C PRO A 21 12.72 2.15 7.55
N GLU A 22 13.17 1.34 8.50
CA GLU A 22 12.82 -0.07 8.57
C GLU A 22 11.37 -0.17 9.01
N LEU A 23 10.47 -0.47 8.05
CA LEU A 23 9.04 -0.62 8.32
C LEU A 23 8.86 -1.77 9.32
N SER A 24 8.47 -1.44 10.55
CA SER A 24 8.34 -2.39 11.64
C SER A 24 7.06 -3.23 11.45
N ALA A 25 7.04 -4.43 12.01
CA ALA A 25 5.87 -5.31 11.91
C ALA A 25 4.62 -4.75 12.61
N ASP A 26 4.76 -3.73 13.48
CA ASP A 26 3.66 -3.07 14.19
C ASP A 26 3.19 -1.78 13.47
N ASP A 27 3.89 -1.34 12.41
CA ASP A 27 3.63 -0.06 11.75
C ASP A 27 2.32 -0.02 10.94
N PHE A 28 1.76 -1.19 10.57
CA PHE A 28 0.61 -1.26 9.66
C PHE A 28 -0.73 -0.83 10.28
N ASP A 29 -0.86 -0.87 11.62
CA ASP A 29 -2.10 -0.50 12.34
C ASP A 29 -1.94 0.83 13.11
N MET A 30 -0.85 1.58 12.84
CA MET A 30 -0.64 2.87 13.51
C MET A 30 -1.62 3.95 13.01
N PRO A 31 -1.96 4.95 13.84
CA PRO A 31 -2.71 6.13 13.39
C PRO A 31 -1.99 6.82 12.23
N GLY A 32 -2.62 6.87 11.05
CA GLY A 32 -2.00 7.40 9.83
C GLY A 32 -1.35 6.35 8.91
N ALA A 33 -1.49 5.05 9.20
CA ALA A 33 -1.10 3.97 8.27
C ALA A 33 -2.05 3.82 7.06
N PHE A 34 -3.16 4.58 7.02
CA PHE A 34 -4.20 4.54 5.97
C PHE A 34 -4.81 3.15 5.73
N ASN A 35 -4.85 2.31 6.77
CA ASN A 35 -5.57 1.04 6.77
C ASN A 35 -6.97 1.18 7.42
N PRO A 36 -8.01 0.49 6.92
CA PRO A 36 -8.03 -0.26 5.66
C PRO A 36 -7.90 0.67 4.43
N ILE A 37 -7.20 0.20 3.39
CA ILE A 37 -6.85 1.00 2.19
C ILE A 37 -8.06 1.56 1.41
N VAL A 38 -9.24 0.97 1.60
CA VAL A 38 -10.53 1.49 1.10
C VAL A 38 -11.59 1.39 2.20
N PRO A 39 -12.52 2.37 2.31
CA PRO A 39 -13.54 2.36 3.35
C PRO A 39 -14.69 1.39 3.02
N GLY A 40 -14.90 0.39 3.87
CA GLY A 40 -16.07 -0.50 3.82
C GLY A 40 -15.77 -1.93 4.27
N TYR A 41 -16.75 -2.82 4.14
CA TYR A 41 -16.59 -4.26 4.40
C TYR A 41 -16.27 -4.99 3.09
N PHE A 42 -14.97 -5.07 2.80
CA PHE A 42 -14.44 -5.69 1.59
C PHE A 42 -13.42 -6.77 1.93
N ALA A 43 -13.50 -7.90 1.22
CA ALA A 43 -12.62 -9.04 1.39
C ALA A 43 -11.99 -9.46 0.05
N ASP A 44 -11.13 -10.47 0.12
CA ASP A 44 -10.47 -11.13 -1.01
C ASP A 44 -9.81 -10.17 -2.04
N PRO A 45 -9.00 -9.19 -1.59
CA PRO A 45 -8.49 -8.14 -2.46
C PRO A 45 -7.55 -8.68 -3.55
N THR A 46 -7.87 -8.37 -4.80
CA THR A 46 -7.01 -8.63 -5.96
C THR A 46 -6.65 -7.30 -6.63
N ILE A 47 -5.37 -6.95 -6.63
CA ILE A 47 -4.86 -5.73 -7.27
C ILE A 47 -4.27 -6.05 -8.64
N LYS A 48 -4.60 -5.20 -9.62
CA LYS A 48 -4.02 -5.22 -10.96
C LYS A 48 -3.75 -3.80 -11.46
N GLU A 49 -2.56 -3.58 -12.01
CA GLU A 49 -2.18 -2.35 -12.68
C GLU A 49 -2.36 -2.46 -14.19
N PHE A 50 -2.92 -1.41 -14.80
CA PHE A 50 -3.01 -1.23 -16.25
C PHE A 50 -2.66 0.23 -16.59
N GLY A 51 -1.59 0.46 -17.35
CA GLY A 51 -1.15 1.82 -17.69
C GLY A 51 -0.64 2.56 -16.45
N ASP A 52 -1.25 3.68 -16.11
CA ASP A 52 -0.96 4.52 -14.94
C ASP A 52 -2.00 4.36 -13.81
N THR A 53 -2.76 3.26 -13.83
CA THR A 53 -3.97 3.10 -13.03
C THR A 53 -4.02 1.72 -12.36
N TYR A 54 -4.20 1.72 -11.04
CA TYR A 54 -4.44 0.56 -10.19
C TYR A 54 -5.93 0.25 -10.08
N TYR A 55 -6.26 -1.04 -10.17
CA TYR A 55 -7.60 -1.59 -10.03
C TYR A 55 -7.58 -2.60 -8.89
N LEU A 56 -8.32 -2.33 -7.82
CA LEU A 56 -8.51 -3.19 -6.66
C LEU A 56 -9.90 -3.83 -6.75
N TYR A 57 -9.94 -5.11 -7.07
CA TYR A 57 -11.15 -5.93 -7.10
C TYR A 57 -11.37 -6.58 -5.73
N THR A 58 -12.61 -6.56 -5.25
CA THR A 58 -12.96 -7.07 -3.91
C THR A 58 -14.33 -7.78 -3.91
N THR A 59 -14.50 -8.73 -3.00
CA THR A 59 -15.81 -9.25 -2.60
C THR A 59 -16.44 -8.28 -1.59
N THR A 60 -17.77 -8.10 -1.65
CA THR A 60 -18.50 -7.27 -0.68
C THR A 60 -19.04 -8.15 0.45
N ASP A 61 -18.57 -7.90 1.67
CA ASP A 61 -19.01 -8.60 2.88
C ASP A 61 -20.07 -7.79 3.66
N GLY A 62 -20.51 -8.27 4.83
CA GLY A 62 -21.49 -7.62 5.70
C GLY A 62 -22.95 -7.75 5.25
N ASN A 63 -23.21 -8.20 4.02
CA ASN A 63 -24.57 -8.33 3.45
C ASN A 63 -25.28 -9.66 3.80
N GLY A 64 -24.97 -10.28 4.95
CA GLY A 64 -25.72 -11.42 5.48
C GLY A 64 -25.77 -12.69 4.62
N GLY A 65 -24.77 -12.93 3.75
CA GLY A 65 -24.71 -14.18 2.96
C GLY A 65 -23.90 -14.14 1.66
N GLY A 66 -22.94 -13.23 1.49
CA GLY A 66 -22.04 -13.20 0.32
C GLY A 66 -22.74 -12.92 -1.03
N ARG A 67 -23.93 -12.30 -1.02
CA ARG A 67 -24.75 -12.00 -2.22
C ARG A 67 -24.60 -10.59 -2.77
N ALA A 68 -23.83 -9.74 -2.09
CA ALA A 68 -23.55 -8.40 -2.61
C ALA A 68 -22.61 -8.49 -3.82
N PRO A 69 -22.72 -7.58 -4.81
CA PRO A 69 -21.90 -7.63 -6.01
C PRO A 69 -20.42 -7.43 -5.68
N SER A 70 -19.55 -8.03 -6.49
CA SER A 70 -18.13 -7.68 -6.52
C SER A 70 -17.96 -6.20 -6.88
N GLN A 71 -16.93 -5.56 -6.33
CA GLN A 71 -16.65 -4.15 -6.54
C GLN A 71 -15.26 -3.94 -7.14
N VAL A 72 -15.08 -2.82 -7.84
CA VAL A 72 -13.76 -2.35 -8.30
C VAL A 72 -13.50 -0.92 -7.82
N TRP A 73 -12.39 -0.78 -7.11
CA TRP A 73 -11.81 0.51 -6.71
C TRP A 73 -10.68 0.86 -7.66
N VAL A 74 -10.57 2.14 -8.02
CA VAL A 74 -9.60 2.64 -9.00
C VAL A 74 -8.78 3.77 -8.40
N SER A 75 -7.46 3.74 -8.58
CA SER A 75 -6.52 4.77 -8.10
C SER A 75 -5.38 4.98 -9.09
N LYS A 76 -4.76 6.17 -9.10
CA LYS A 76 -3.51 6.46 -9.86
C LYS A 76 -2.27 6.58 -8.97
N ASP A 77 -2.45 6.66 -7.66
CA ASP A 77 -1.40 6.95 -6.68
C ASP A 77 -1.37 5.94 -5.52
N PHE A 78 -2.19 4.89 -5.61
CA PHE A 78 -2.35 3.83 -4.61
C PHE A 78 -2.94 4.29 -3.26
N HIS A 79 -3.36 5.55 -3.16
CA HIS A 79 -3.82 6.18 -1.92
C HIS A 79 -5.24 6.74 -2.06
N ASN A 80 -5.51 7.48 -3.14
CA ASN A 80 -6.82 8.05 -3.44
C ASN A 80 -7.59 7.07 -4.32
N TRP A 81 -8.58 6.38 -3.72
CA TRP A 81 -9.38 5.35 -4.37
C TRP A 81 -10.79 5.85 -4.69
N THR A 82 -11.28 5.54 -5.89
CA THR A 82 -12.65 5.81 -6.35
C THR A 82 -13.37 4.51 -6.67
N LEU A 83 -14.56 4.29 -6.11
CA LEU A 83 -15.41 3.16 -6.48
C LEU A 83 -16.00 3.40 -7.88
N VAL A 84 -15.85 2.43 -8.79
CA VAL A 84 -16.32 2.53 -10.18
C VAL A 84 -17.33 1.43 -10.47
N PRO A 85 -18.47 1.72 -11.14
CA PRO A 85 -19.43 0.69 -11.52
C PRO A 85 -18.81 -0.32 -12.49
N MET A 86 -18.90 -1.61 -12.15
CA MET A 86 -18.52 -2.68 -13.07
C MET A 86 -19.57 -2.88 -14.16
N ASN A 87 -19.13 -3.19 -15.38
CA ASN A 87 -19.98 -3.59 -16.51
C ASN A 87 -20.42 -5.07 -16.42
N TRP A 88 -20.60 -5.60 -15.21
CA TRP A 88 -20.97 -7.00 -15.01
C TRP A 88 -22.41 -7.23 -15.47
N PRO A 89 -22.70 -8.22 -16.34
CA PRO A 89 -24.06 -8.52 -16.78
C PRO A 89 -24.92 -8.95 -15.60
N LEU A 90 -25.95 -8.17 -15.28
CA LEU A 90 -26.87 -8.52 -14.20
C LEU A 90 -27.54 -9.85 -14.54
N ALA A 91 -27.74 -10.71 -13.53
CA ALA A 91 -28.38 -12.02 -13.74
C ALA A 91 -29.85 -11.82 -14.15
N GLY A 92 -30.12 -11.82 -15.46
CA GLY A 92 -31.41 -11.48 -16.03
C GLY A 92 -31.41 -10.99 -17.49
N GLU A 93 -30.24 -10.69 -18.08
CA GLU A 93 -30.07 -10.51 -19.53
C GLU A 93 -29.50 -11.78 -20.21
#